data_AF-A0A0N5CA93-F1
#
_entry.id   AF-A0A0N5CA93-F1
#
_cell.length_a   1.000
_cell.length_b   1.000
_cell.length_c   1.000
_cell.angle_alpha   90.00
_cell.angle_beta   90.00
_cell.angle_gamma   90.00
#
_symmetry.space_group_name_H-M   'P 1'
#
loop_
_entity.id
_entity.type
_entity.pdbx_description
1 polymer ?
#
loop_
_entity_poly.entity_id
_entity_poly.type
_entity_poly.pdbx_seq_one_letter_code
_entity_poly.pdbx_strand_id
1 'polypeptide(L)'
;MKFLVIFLLILKILLTFEESIACNTCISVVDEIAKKLLDLDKAKIINELSNICDRTTFGNQALDSACKDYVVREINIIAQKIKKLEDSQMVCSKLHFC
;
A
#
# COMPACT_ATOMS: atom_id res chain seq x y z
N MET A 1 -18.84 -17.20 29.38
CA MET A 1 -17.57 -16.44 29.46
C MET A 1 -16.38 -17.13 28.77
N LYS A 2 -16.18 -18.45 28.91
CA LYS A 2 -15.06 -19.18 28.27
C LYS A 2 -14.99 -19.05 26.73
N PHE A 3 -16.13 -19.08 26.05
CA PHE A 3 -16.19 -18.97 24.58
C PHE A 3 -15.87 -17.56 24.04
N LEU A 4 -16.17 -16.50 24.81
CA LEU A 4 -15.82 -15.13 24.44
C LEU A 4 -14.30 -14.91 24.44
N VAL A 5 -13.59 -15.53 25.39
CA VAL A 5 -12.12 -15.47 25.45
C VAL A 5 -11.49 -16.15 24.22
N ILE A 6 -12.01 -17.32 23.84
CA ILE A 6 -11.54 -18.05 22.65
C ILE A 6 -11.81 -17.22 21.37
N PHE A 7 -13.01 -16.62 21.26
CA PHE A 7 -13.36 -15.77 20.12
C PHE A 7 -12.46 -14.54 20.00
N LEU A 8 -12.16 -13.85 21.12
CA LEU A 8 -11.26 -12.69 21.13
C LEU A 8 -9.81 -13.07 20.77
N LEU A 9 -9.34 -14.27 21.14
CA LEU A 9 -8.02 -14.76 20.77
C LEU A 9 -7.93 -15.05 19.27
N ILE A 10 -8.95 -15.70 18.68
CA ILE A 10 -9.00 -15.96 17.24
C ILE A 10 -9.07 -14.64 16.45
N LEU A 11 -9.85 -13.66 16.94
CA LEU A 11 -9.95 -12.34 16.30
C LEU A 11 -8.60 -11.61 16.32
N LYS A 12 -7.87 -11.66 17.43
CA LYS A 12 -6.51 -11.09 17.51
C LYS A 12 -5.53 -11.75 16.55
N ILE A 13 -5.61 -13.07 16.40
CA ILE A 13 -4.76 -13.82 15.45
C ILE A 13 -5.10 -13.45 14.00
N LEU A 14 -6.39 -13.32 13.65
CA LEU A 14 -6.83 -12.87 12.33
C LEU A 14 -6.35 -11.45 12.02
N LEU A 15 -6.51 -10.51 12.95
CA LEU A 15 -6.09 -9.11 12.78
C LEU A 15 -4.57 -8.97 12.62
N THR A 16 -3.78 -9.72 13.39
CA THR A 16 -2.31 -9.70 13.27
C THR A 16 -1.82 -10.34 11.97
N PHE A 17 -2.53 -11.36 11.46
CA PHE A 17 -2.26 -11.93 10.14
C PHE A 17 -2.55 -10.93 9.02
N GLU A 18 -3.68 -10.22 9.08
CA GLU A 18 -4.03 -9.17 8.10
C GLU A 18 -3.02 -8.02 8.11
N GLU A 19 -2.60 -7.52 9.28
CA GLU A 19 -1.54 -6.51 9.38
C GLU A 19 -0.24 -6.97 8.73
N SER A 20 0.17 -8.23 8.95
CA SER A 20 1.42 -8.74 8.34
C SER A 20 1.34 -8.85 6.81
N ILE A 21 0.19 -9.24 6.27
CA ILE A 21 -0.04 -9.36 4.83
C ILE A 21 -0.14 -7.97 4.19
N ALA A 22 -0.86 -7.04 4.83
CA ALA A 22 -0.98 -5.66 4.40
C ALA A 22 0.38 -4.96 4.41
N CYS A 23 1.17 -5.16 5.47
CA CYS A 23 2.52 -4.61 5.61
C CYS A 23 3.45 -5.12 4.52
N ASN A 24 3.52 -6.44 4.33
CA ASN A 24 4.36 -7.05 3.29
C ASN A 24 3.94 -6.63 1.88
N THR A 25 2.63 -6.50 1.64
CA THR A 25 2.09 -6.03 0.36
C THR A 25 2.47 -4.58 0.11
N CYS A 26 2.33 -3.72 1.12
CA CYS A 26 2.76 -2.32 1.03
C CYS A 26 4.26 -2.21 0.74
N ILE A 27 5.10 -2.92 1.50
CA ILE A 27 6.56 -2.87 1.32
C ILE A 27 6.93 -3.31 -0.09
N SER A 28 6.36 -4.42 -0.55
CA SER A 28 6.58 -4.95 -1.91
C SER A 28 6.18 -3.93 -3.00
N VAL A 29 5.03 -3.27 -2.83
CA VAL A 29 4.57 -2.22 -3.75
C VAL A 29 5.51 -1.02 -3.73
N VAL A 30 5.90 -0.53 -2.54
CA VAL A 30 6.80 0.62 -2.41
C VAL A 30 8.18 0.32 -3.00
N ASP A 31 8.73 -0.88 -2.76
CA ASP A 31 9.99 -1.34 -3.35
C ASP A 31 9.90 -1.46 -4.88
N GLU A 32 8.80 -2.01 -5.40
CA GLU A 32 8.59 -2.14 -6.85
C GLU A 32 8.51 -0.75 -7.49
N ILE A 33 7.76 0.17 -6.87
CA ILE A 33 7.64 1.56 -7.32
C ILE A 33 9.02 2.25 -7.25
N ALA A 34 9.76 2.11 -6.15
CA ALA A 34 11.06 2.74 -5.95
C ALA A 34 12.10 2.28 -6.98
N LYS A 35 12.18 0.97 -7.24
CA LYS A 35 13.06 0.39 -8.28
C LYS A 35 12.71 0.90 -9.67
N LYS A 36 11.42 0.97 -9.98
CA LYS A 36 10.94 1.43 -11.29
C LYS A 36 11.10 2.95 -11.46
N LEU A 37 10.89 3.73 -10.40
CA LEU A 37 10.97 5.19 -10.40
C LEU A 37 12.36 5.77 -10.66
N LEU A 38 13.42 5.01 -10.39
CA LEU A 38 14.79 5.47 -10.58
C LEU A 38 15.11 5.72 -12.07
N ASP A 39 14.36 5.09 -13.00
CA ASP A 39 14.61 5.16 -14.45
C ASP A 39 13.39 5.61 -15.29
N LEU A 40 12.27 6.02 -14.68
CA LEU A 40 11.01 6.26 -15.39
C LEU A 40 10.58 7.73 -15.45
N ASP A 41 10.08 8.13 -16.62
CA ASP A 41 9.35 9.38 -16.82
C ASP A 41 8.03 9.41 -16.04
N LYS A 42 7.59 10.62 -15.67
CA LYS A 42 6.36 10.91 -14.90
C LYS A 42 5.12 10.16 -15.39
N ALA A 43 4.97 9.99 -16.70
CA ALA A 43 3.86 9.28 -17.31
C ALA A 43 3.85 7.77 -17.01
N LYS A 44 5.02 7.12 -16.96
CA LYS A 44 5.12 5.69 -16.67
C LYS A 44 4.82 5.40 -15.19
N ILE A 45 5.27 6.29 -14.30
CA ILE A 45 5.02 6.22 -12.85
C ILE A 45 3.51 6.25 -12.54
N ILE A 46 2.75 7.13 -13.21
CA ILE A 46 1.29 7.20 -13.06
C ILE A 46 0.63 5.88 -13.47
N ASN A 47 1.12 5.26 -14.53
CA ASN A 47 0.58 4.01 -15.05
C ASN A 47 0.88 2.84 -14.10
N GLU A 48 2.10 2.78 -13.55
CA GLU A 48 2.46 1.81 -12.50
C GLU A 48 1.58 1.94 -11.26
N LEU A 49 1.41 3.17 -10.74
CA LEU A 49 0.59 3.42 -9.55
C LEU A 49 -0.90 3.15 -9.80
N SER A 50 -1.38 3.38 -11.02
CA SER A 50 -2.76 3.01 -11.41
C SER A 50 -2.96 1.50 -11.38
N ASN A 51 -1.99 0.72 -11.90
CA ASN A 51 -2.04 -0.74 -11.84
C ASN A 51 -1.98 -1.27 -10.38
N ILE A 52 -1.31 -0.55 -9.50
CA ILE A 52 -1.30 -0.87 -8.06
C ILE A 52 -2.68 -0.62 -7.46
N CYS A 53 -3.34 0.50 -7.78
CA CYS A 53 -4.72 0.73 -7.37
C CYS A 53 -5.66 -0.40 -7.81
N ASP A 54 -5.53 -0.88 -9.04
CA ASP A 54 -6.33 -2.01 -9.55
C ASP A 54 -6.13 -3.28 -8.69
N ARG A 55 -4.87 -3.57 -8.32
CA ARG A 55 -4.53 -4.74 -7.49
C ARG A 55 -4.98 -4.59 -6.05
N THR A 56 -4.72 -3.45 -5.42
CA THR A 56 -5.00 -3.21 -4.00
C THR A 56 -6.50 -3.10 -3.72
N THR A 57 -7.28 -2.64 -4.69
CA THR A 57 -8.73 -2.47 -4.53
C THR A 57 -9.51 -3.73 -4.92
N PHE A 58 -8.82 -4.78 -5.38
CA PHE A 58 -9.42 -6.05 -5.82
C PHE A 58 -10.54 -5.85 -6.86
N GLY A 59 -10.44 -4.81 -7.70
CA GLY A 59 -11.45 -4.48 -8.70
C GLY A 59 -12.71 -3.79 -8.15
N ASN A 60 -12.72 -3.35 -6.89
CA ASN A 60 -13.79 -2.50 -6.38
C ASN A 60 -13.74 -1.12 -7.06
N GLN A 61 -14.70 -0.86 -7.93
CA GLN A 61 -14.69 0.31 -8.82
C GLN A 61 -14.65 1.66 -8.09
N ALA A 62 -15.29 1.77 -6.91
CA ALA A 62 -15.31 3.02 -6.14
C ALA A 62 -13.95 3.27 -5.46
N LEU A 63 -13.36 2.22 -4.88
CA LEU A 63 -12.04 2.29 -4.25
C LEU A 63 -10.94 2.50 -5.30
N ASP A 64 -11.06 1.84 -6.45
CA ASP A 64 -10.13 1.97 -7.57
C ASP A 64 -10.13 3.41 -8.10
N SER A 65 -11.31 3.97 -8.36
CA SER A 65 -11.44 5.36 -8.79
C SER A 65 -10.85 6.33 -7.78
N ALA A 66 -11.13 6.15 -6.48
CA ALA A 66 -10.59 7.01 -5.43
C ALA A 66 -9.07 6.90 -5.31
N CYS A 67 -8.52 5.69 -5.45
CA CYS A 67 -7.07 5.45 -5.42
C CYS A 67 -6.37 6.10 -6.62
N LYS A 68 -6.91 5.92 -7.84
CA LYS A 68 -6.37 6.54 -9.06
C LYS A 68 -6.40 8.07 -8.98
N ASP A 69 -7.50 8.62 -8.48
CA ASP A 69 -7.64 10.05 -8.22
C ASP A 69 -6.59 10.58 -7.24
N TYR A 70 -6.36 9.84 -6.15
CA TYR A 70 -5.34 10.18 -5.15
C TYR A 70 -3.93 10.13 -5.76
N VAL A 71 -3.62 9.08 -6.53
CA VAL A 71 -2.35 8.93 -7.25
C VAL A 71 -2.10 10.10 -8.18
N VAL A 72 -3.08 10.51 -8.99
CA VAL A 72 -2.93 11.63 -9.94
C VAL A 72 -2.69 12.95 -9.21
N ARG A 73 -3.44 13.22 -8.14
CA ARG A 73 -3.30 14.46 -7.35
C ARG A 73 -1.95 14.54 -6.64
N GLU A 74 -1.54 13.44 -6.02
CA GLU A 74 -0.37 13.41 -5.14
C GLU A 74 0.91 12.94 -5.85
N ILE A 75 0.88 12.69 -7.17
CA ILE A 75 1.98 12.08 -7.92
C ILE A 75 3.33 12.77 -7.71
N ASN A 76 3.35 14.11 -7.64
CA ASN A 76 4.59 14.88 -7.43
C ASN A 76 5.16 14.65 -6.03
N ILE A 77 4.28 14.59 -5.02
CA ILE A 77 4.65 14.37 -3.62
C ILE A 77 5.05 12.92 -3.41
N ILE A 78 4.33 11.97 -4.01
CA ILE A 78 4.66 10.55 -4.03
C ILE A 78 6.04 10.35 -4.67
N ALA A 79 6.28 10.92 -5.86
CA ALA A 79 7.57 10.81 -6.53
C ALA A 79 8.73 11.44 -5.74
N GLN A 80 8.52 12.62 -5.12
CA GLN A 80 9.53 13.27 -4.29
C GLN A 80 9.81 12.52 -2.99
N LYS A 81 8.76 11.98 -2.34
CA LYS A 81 8.92 11.15 -1.16
C LYS A 81 9.66 9.89 -1.55
N ILE A 82 9.27 9.19 -2.62
CA ILE A 82 9.90 7.92 -3.00
C ILE A 82 11.37 8.09 -3.39
N LYS A 83 11.75 9.19 -4.06
CA LYS A 83 13.17 9.54 -4.28
C LYS A 83 13.96 9.77 -2.97
N LYS A 84 13.27 10.09 -1.87
CA LYS A 84 13.84 10.26 -0.52
C LYS A 84 13.64 9.03 0.37
N LEU A 85 12.92 8.01 -0.09
CA LEU A 85 12.58 6.83 0.70
C LEU A 85 13.65 5.76 0.47
N GLU A 86 14.65 5.80 1.34
CA GLU A 86 15.63 4.72 1.44
C GLU A 86 15.07 3.51 2.23
N ASP A 87 13.89 3.64 2.84
CA ASP A 87 13.27 2.58 3.65
C ASP A 87 11.76 2.46 3.43
N SER A 88 11.36 1.46 2.63
CA SER A 88 9.97 1.09 2.33
C SER A 88 9.16 0.67 3.56
N GLN A 89 9.83 0.14 4.59
CA GLN A 89 9.18 -0.22 5.86
C GLN A 89 8.69 1.05 6.58
N MET A 90 9.51 2.09 6.63
CA MET A 90 9.14 3.37 7.24
C MET A 90 7.97 4.07 6.51
N VAL A 91 7.83 3.85 5.19
CA VAL A 91 6.67 4.34 4.42
C VAL A 91 5.40 3.66 4.88
N CYS A 92 5.43 2.33 4.88
CA CYS A 92 4.27 1.52 5.17
C CYS A 92 3.82 1.68 6.61
N SER A 93 4.75 1.93 7.55
CA SER A 93 4.41 2.34 8.91
C SER A 93 3.74 3.71 9.03
N LYS A 94 4.13 4.69 8.19
CA LYS A 94 3.45 6.00 8.16
C LYS A 94 2.06 5.94 7.54
N LEU A 95 1.81 4.95 6.68
CA LEU A 95 0.52 4.71 6.04
C LEU A 95 -0.38 3.77 6.85
N HIS A 96 0.07 3.30 8.02
CA HIS A 96 -0.64 2.33 8.88
C HIS A 96 -0.91 0.98 8.20
N PHE A 97 -0.11 0.61 7.21
CA PHE A 97 -0.07 -0.76 6.66
C PHE A 97 0.92 -1.63 7.43
N CYS A 98 1.92 -0.99 8.05
CA CYS A 98 2.78 -1.45 9.13
C CYS A 98 2.74 -0.37 10.24
#